data_AF-A0A1D3RQQ9-F1
#
_entry.id   AF-A0A1D3RQQ9-F1
#
_cell.length_a   1.000
_cell.length_b   1.000
_cell.length_c   1.000
_cell.angle_alpha   90.00
_cell.angle_beta   90.00
_cell.angle_gamma   90.00
#
_symmetry.space_group_name_H-M   'P 1'
#
loop_
_entity.id
_entity.type
_entity.pdbx_description
1 polymer ?
#
loop_
_entity_poly.entity_id
_entity_poly.type
_entity_poly.pdbx_seq_one_letter_code
_entity_poly.pdbx_strand_id
1 'polypeptide(L)' 'MSRGIAELGIYPAVDPLDSNSRILDPYVVGEEHYNVARSIQKILQVIIWLL' A
#
# COMPACT_ATOMS: atom_id res chain seq x y z
N MET A 1 8.45 5.38 -7.20
CA MET A 1 9.58 4.56 -6.68
C MET A 1 10.18 5.33 -5.54
N SER A 2 10.19 4.75 -4.34
CA SER A 2 10.66 5.41 -3.12
C SER A 2 12.12 5.05 -2.84
N ARG A 3 12.97 6.07 -2.76
CA ARG A 3 14.41 5.90 -2.52
C ARG A 3 14.68 5.36 -1.11
N GLY A 4 13.95 5.85 -0.10
CA GLY A 4 14.09 5.39 1.29
C GLY A 4 13.70 3.91 1.47
N ILE A 5 12.67 3.42 0.77
CA ILE A 5 12.27 1.99 0.82
C ILE A 5 13.33 1.10 0.18
N ALA A 6 13.94 1.55 -0.93
CA ALA A 6 15.02 0.81 -1.58
C ALA A 6 16.27 0.70 -0.68
N GLU A 7 16.58 1.75 0.08
CA GLU A 7 17.70 1.81 1.03
C GLU A 7 17.51 0.84 2.21
N LEU A 8 16.26 0.52 2.57
CA LEU A 8 15.92 -0.54 3.54
C LEU A 8 16.05 -1.96 2.96
N GLY A 9 16.41 -2.11 1.67
CA GLY A 9 16.53 -3.40 0.99
C GLY A 9 15.20 -4.03 0.57
N ILE A 10 14.10 -3.27 0.63
CA ILE A 10 12.75 -3.76 0.30
C ILE A 10 12.50 -3.55 -1.19
N TYR A 11 12.28 -4.65 -1.93
CA TYR A 11 12.04 -4.63 -3.37
C TYR A 11 10.76 -5.37 -3.77
N PRO A 12 9.97 -4.82 -4.70
CA PRO A 12 10.17 -3.54 -5.40
C PRO A 12 9.95 -2.34 -4.46
N ALA A 13 10.75 -1.28 -4.64
CA ALA A 13 10.73 -0.09 -3.77
C ALA A 13 9.53 0.83 -4.07
N VAL A 14 8.34 0.28 -3.92
CA VAL A 14 7.06 0.97 -4.08
C VAL A 14 6.62 1.45 -2.72
N ASP A 15 6.23 2.73 -2.64
CA ASP A 15 5.55 3.26 -1.47
C ASP A 15 4.05 3.00 -1.61
N PRO A 16 3.46 2.13 -0.77
CA PRO A 16 2.06 1.74 -0.87
C PRO A 16 1.08 2.77 -0.28
N LEU A 17 1.59 3.81 0.40
CA LEU A 17 0.78 4.91 0.94
C LEU A 17 0.75 6.10 -0.01
N ASP A 18 1.84 6.34 -0.73
CA ASP A 18 1.94 7.39 -1.76
C ASP A 18 1.46 6.90 -3.14
N SER A 19 1.34 5.59 -3.34
CA SER A 19 0.71 5.03 -4.55
C SER A 19 -0.78 4.80 -4.38
N ASN A 20 -1.56 5.31 -5.34
CA ASN A 20 -3.00 5.09 -5.43
C ASN A 20 -3.38 4.54 -6.81
N SER A 21 -4.57 3.95 -6.89
CA SER A 21 -5.15 3.48 -8.14
C SER A 21 -6.63 3.85 -8.17
N ARG A 22 -7.07 4.43 -9.29
CA ARG A 22 -8.50 4.68 -9.56
C ARG A 22 -9.31 3.39 -9.71
N ILE A 23 -8.64 2.28 -9.99
CA ILE A 23 -9.24 0.96 -10.18
C ILE A 23 -9.46 0.24 -8.84
N LEU A 24 -8.87 0.74 -7.74
CA LEU A 24 -9.13 0.23 -6.39
C LEU A 24 -10.50 0.69 -5.90
N ASP A 25 -11.54 0.16 -6.53
CA ASP A 25 -12.96 0.41 -6.30
C ASP A 25 -13.65 -0.95 -6.15
N PRO A 26 -14.48 -1.16 -5.11
CA PRO A 26 -15.12 -2.46 -4.87
C PRO A 26 -16.02 -2.92 -6.02
N TYR A 27 -16.56 -2.02 -6.84
CA TYR A 27 -17.36 -2.37 -8.02
C TYR A 27 -16.51 -2.82 -9.21
N VAL A 28 -15.20 -2.59 -9.18
CA VAL A 28 -14.26 -2.97 -10.24
C VAL A 28 -13.44 -4.20 -9.86
N VAL A 29 -12.92 -4.25 -8.63
CA VAL A 29 -12.06 -5.35 -8.15
C VAL A 29 -12.76 -6.34 -7.22
N GLY A 30 -14.01 -6.06 -6.83
CA GLY A 30 -14.76 -6.84 -5.85
C GLY A 30 -14.50 -6.41 -4.40
N GLU A 31 -15.49 -6.67 -3.54
CA GLU A 31 -15.47 -6.31 -2.11
C GLU A 31 -14.30 -6.93 -1.35
N GLU A 32 -14.04 -8.22 -1.55
CA GLU A 32 -12.97 -8.92 -0.81
C GLU A 32 -11.59 -8.31 -1.12
N HIS A 33 -11.28 -8.10 -2.40
CA HIS A 33 -10.03 -7.48 -2.83
C HIS A 33 -9.90 -6.08 -2.23
N TYR A 34 -10.94 -5.26 -2.37
CA TYR A 34 -10.95 -3.90 -1.85
C TYR A 34 -10.67 -3.87 -0.34
N ASN A 35 -11.35 -4.73 0.43
CA ASN A 35 -11.23 -4.77 1.88
C ASN A 35 -9.86 -5.29 2.35
N VAL A 36 -9.30 -6.31 1.69
CA VAL A 36 -7.94 -6.80 1.99
C VAL A 36 -6.91 -5.71 1.70
N ALA A 37 -6.98 -5.05 0.54
CA ALA A 37 -6.07 -3.99 0.16
C ALA A 37 -6.12 -2.79 1.14
N ARG A 38 -7.34 -2.35 1.52
CA ARG A 38 -7.51 -1.27 2.51
C ARG A 38 -7.01 -1.65 3.90
N SER A 39 -7.16 -2.90 4.31
CA SER A 39 -6.67 -3.37 5.61
C SER A 39 -5.15 -3.37 5.66
N ILE A 40 -4.49 -3.84 4.60
CA ILE A 40 -3.01 -3.78 4.48
C ILE A 40 -2.53 -2.32 4.50
N GLN A 41 -3.17 -1.41 3.76
CA GLN A 41 -2.81 0.02 3.78
C GLN A 41 -2.89 0.62 5.20
N LYS A 42 -3.93 0.29 5.98
CA LYS A 42 -4.04 0.76 7.37
C LYS A 42 -2.91 0.24 8.25
N ILE A 43 -2.56 -1.04 8.13
CA ILE A 43 -1.47 -1.65 8.91
C ILE A 43 -0.14 -1.01 8.53
N LEU A 44 0.14 -0.83 7.23
CA LEU A 44 1.36 -0.21 6.75
C LEU A 44 1.46 1.26 7.19
N GLN A 45 0.36 1.99 7.20
CA GLN A 45 0.31 3.36 7.73
C GLN A 45 0.78 3.37 9.19
N VAL A 46 0.22 2.50 10.04
CA VAL A 46 0.60 2.41 11.46
C VAL A 46 2.07 2.04 11.62
N ILE A 47 2.55 1.02 10.91
CA ILE A 47 3.95 0.57 11.01
C ILE A 47 4.91 1.67 10.58
N ILE A 48 4.62 2.37 9.49
CA ILE A 48 5.48 3.44 8.98
C ILE A 48 5.51 4.66 9.91
N TRP A 49 4.39 4.99 10.58
CA TRP A 49 4.39 6.07 11.60
C TRP A 49 5.19 5.73 12.87
N LEU A 50 5.41 4.43 13.14
CA LEU A 50 6.12 3.94 14.32
C LEU A 50 7.63 3.77 14.10
N LEU A 51 8.09 3.87 12.86
CA LEU A 51 9.50 3.83 12.45
C LEU A 51 10.01 5.24 12.14
#